data_AF-A0A7L5UHV7-F1
#
_entry.id   AF-A0A7L5UHV7-F1
#
_cell.length_a   1.000
_cell.length_b   1.000
_cell.length_c   1.000
_cell.angle_alpha   90.00
_cell.angle_beta   90.00
_cell.angle_gamma   90.00
#
_symmetry.space_group_name_H-M   'P 1'
#
loop_
_entity.id
_entity.type
_entity.pdbx_description
1 polymer ?
#
loop_
_entity_poly.entity_id
_entity_poly.type
_entity_poly.pdbx_seq_one_letter_code
_entity_poly.pdbx_strand_id
1 'polypeptide(L)'
;MEQRVYRIFEDGQVPLSNNDIEQSIRFSTIIRKNSLFAQSVAGAKACAVYYSLVETAKENDLDVAEYFRYLFKYLPNRIDEDLTAYLPWAKQVQVACHK
;
A
#
# COMPACT_ATOMS: atom_id res chain seq x y z
N MET A 1 -3.64 -27.02 13.29
CA MET A 1 -3.92 -25.74 13.99
C MET A 1 -3.08 -25.62 15.25
N GLU A 2 -2.96 -26.69 16.05
CA GLU A 2 -2.12 -26.77 17.27
C GLU A 2 -0.66 -26.33 17.07
N GLN A 3 0.01 -26.78 16.00
CA GLN A 3 1.41 -26.40 15.70
C GLN A 3 1.63 -24.89 15.47
N ARG A 4 0.58 -24.09 15.25
CA ARG A 4 0.71 -22.63 15.13
C ARG A 4 0.63 -21.94 16.49
N VAL A 5 -0.13 -22.53 17.42
CA VAL A 5 -0.28 -22.02 18.80
C VAL A 5 0.98 -22.30 19.61
N TYR A 6 1.56 -23.50 19.47
CA TYR A 6 2.73 -23.87 20.26
C TYR A 6 4.03 -23.17 19.85
N ARG A 7 4.09 -22.61 18.62
CA ARG A 7 5.26 -21.87 18.12
C ARG A 7 5.57 -20.59 18.91
N ILE A 8 4.57 -20.02 19.57
CA ILE A 8 4.72 -18.84 20.43
C ILE A 8 5.56 -19.17 21.68
N PHE A 9 5.57 -20.43 22.11
CA PHE A 9 6.43 -20.89 23.22
C PHE A 9 7.86 -21.23 22.77
N GLU A 10 8.10 -21.35 21.46
CA GLU A 10 9.42 -21.58 20.88
C GLU A 10 10.14 -20.25 20.56
N ASP A 11 9.39 -19.21 20.17
CA ASP A 11 9.93 -17.89 19.82
C ASP A 11 9.11 -16.76 20.46
N GLY A 12 9.73 -16.05 21.41
CA GLY A 12 9.12 -14.94 22.13
C GLY A 12 8.91 -13.66 21.31
N GLN A 13 9.43 -13.60 20.07
CA GLN A 13 9.13 -12.51 19.13
C GLN A 13 7.76 -12.68 18.46
N VAL A 14 7.16 -13.88 18.52
CA VAL A 14 5.86 -14.14 17.91
C VAL A 14 4.75 -13.61 18.82
N PRO A 15 3.91 -12.66 18.35
CA PRO A 15 2.83 -12.13 19.16
C PRO A 15 1.78 -13.21 19.44
N LEU A 16 1.21 -13.17 20.65
CA LEU A 16 0.19 -14.12 21.11
C LEU A 16 -1.09 -14.06 20.26
N SER A 17 -1.39 -12.89 19.70
CA SER A 17 -2.56 -12.64 18.87
C SER A 17 -2.14 -12.16 17.49
N ASN A 18 -2.95 -12.49 16.48
CA ASN A 18 -2.80 -11.97 15.12
C ASN A 18 -3.59 -10.67 14.90
N ASN A 19 -4.07 -10.01 15.96
CA ASN A 19 -4.95 -8.86 15.86
C ASN A 19 -4.34 -7.72 15.03
N ASP A 20 -3.04 -7.46 15.17
CA ASP A 20 -2.35 -6.41 14.41
C ASP A 20 -2.31 -6.73 12.91
N ILE A 21 -2.11 -8.00 12.57
CA ILE A 21 -2.15 -8.49 11.19
C ILE A 21 -3.58 -8.43 10.65
N GLU A 22 -4.57 -8.83 11.44
CA GLU A 22 -5.98 -8.75 11.04
C GLU A 22 -6.41 -7.30 10.81
N GLN A 23 -5.96 -6.38 11.67
CA GLN A 23 -6.23 -4.96 11.56
C GLN A 23 -5.58 -4.36 10.30
N SER A 24 -4.34 -4.74 9.97
CA SER A 24 -3.66 -4.25 8.76
C SER A 24 -4.33 -4.75 7.47
N ILE A 25 -4.80 -6.01 7.42
CA ILE A 25 -5.51 -6.53 6.24
C ILE A 25 -6.99 -6.11 6.19
N ARG A 26 -7.56 -5.60 7.28
CA ARG A 26 -8.99 -5.25 7.40
C ARG A 26 -9.44 -4.26 6.34
N PHE A 27 -8.59 -3.30 6.00
CA PHE A 27 -8.91 -2.32 4.97
C PHE A 27 -9.20 -3.00 3.61
N SER A 28 -8.36 -3.95 3.20
CA SER A 28 -8.53 -4.69 1.95
C SER A 28 -9.83 -5.51 1.90
N THR A 29 -10.23 -6.10 3.04
CA THR A 29 -11.45 -6.92 3.11
C THR A 29 -12.71 -6.06 3.08
N ILE A 30 -12.70 -4.90 3.74
CA ILE A 30 -13.79 -3.90 3.67
C ILE A 30 -13.93 -3.36 2.25
N ILE A 31 -12.82 -3.00 1.61
CA ILE A 31 -12.80 -2.53 0.22
C ILE A 31 -13.42 -3.55 -0.72
N ARG A 32 -13.01 -4.82 -0.62
CA ARG A 32 -13.55 -5.87 -1.48
C ARG A 32 -15.07 -5.98 -1.35
N LYS A 33 -15.58 -5.81 -0.13
CA LYS A 33 -17.03 -5.85 0.15
C LYS A 33 -17.78 -4.65 -0.44
N ASN A 34 -17.17 -3.47 -0.45
CA ASN A 34 -17.81 -2.21 -0.87
C ASN A 34 -17.51 -1.81 -2.33
N SER A 35 -16.53 -2.43 -2.99
CA SER A 35 -16.13 -2.09 -4.35
C SER A 35 -16.93 -2.89 -5.38
N LEU A 36 -17.64 -2.17 -6.26
CA LEU A 36 -18.30 -2.74 -7.44
C LEU A 36 -17.28 -3.37 -8.41
N PHE A 37 -16.02 -2.94 -8.37
CA PHE A 37 -14.98 -3.38 -9.30
C PHE A 37 -14.15 -4.57 -8.76
N ALA A 38 -14.26 -4.92 -7.47
CA ALA A 38 -13.51 -6.02 -6.89
C ALA A 38 -14.12 -7.41 -7.11
N GLN A 39 -15.20 -7.52 -7.91
CA GLN A 39 -15.84 -8.80 -8.25
C GLN A 39 -15.10 -9.58 -9.34
N SER A 40 -14.40 -8.89 -10.26
CA SER A 40 -13.62 -9.54 -11.31
C SER A 40 -12.13 -9.64 -10.91
N VAL A 41 -11.42 -10.62 -11.47
CA VAL A 41 -9.97 -10.77 -11.24
C VAL A 41 -9.20 -9.53 -11.70
N ALA A 42 -9.58 -8.96 -12.84
CA ALA A 42 -8.96 -7.75 -13.36
C ALA A 42 -9.17 -6.54 -12.43
N GLY A 43 -10.39 -6.34 -11.94
CA GLY A 43 -10.68 -5.22 -11.05
C GLY A 43 -10.12 -5.42 -9.64
N ALA A 44 -10.03 -6.66 -9.14
CA ALA A 44 -9.31 -6.97 -7.91
C ALA A 44 -7.81 -6.63 -8.02
N LYS A 45 -7.16 -6.95 -9.17
CA LYS A 45 -5.76 -6.56 -9.44
C LYS A 45 -5.60 -5.05 -9.49
N ALA A 46 -6.49 -4.34 -10.17
CA ALA A 46 -6.44 -2.87 -10.24
C ALA A 46 -6.61 -2.22 -8.86
N CYS A 47 -7.56 -2.73 -8.04
CA CYS A 47 -7.73 -2.29 -6.66
C CYS A 47 -6.46 -2.53 -5.85
N ALA A 48 -5.86 -3.72 -5.93
CA ALA A 48 -4.63 -4.04 -5.19
C ALA A 48 -3.50 -3.06 -5.54
N VAL A 49 -3.29 -2.76 -6.83
CA VAL A 49 -2.28 -1.77 -7.24
C VAL A 49 -2.57 -0.38 -6.67
N TYR A 50 -3.81 0.09 -6.79
CA TYR A 50 -4.20 1.41 -6.28
C TYR A 50 -3.97 1.54 -4.77
N TYR A 51 -4.42 0.57 -3.98
CA TYR A 51 -4.25 0.63 -2.53
C TYR A 51 -2.81 0.43 -2.10
N SER A 52 -2.03 -0.41 -2.79
CA SER A 52 -0.58 -0.50 -2.53
C SER A 52 0.11 0.85 -2.73
N LEU A 53 -0.25 1.62 -3.77
CA LEU A 53 0.31 2.96 -3.99
C LEU A 53 -0.10 3.95 -2.89
N VAL A 54 -1.36 3.90 -2.46
CA VAL A 54 -1.89 4.74 -1.36
C VAL A 54 -1.17 4.44 -0.06
N GLU A 55 -1.07 3.17 0.34
CA GLU A 55 -0.39 2.78 1.58
C GLU A 55 1.11 3.09 1.51
N THR A 56 1.76 2.84 0.38
CA THR A 56 3.19 3.21 0.23
C THR A 56 3.40 4.72 0.35
N ALA A 57 2.50 5.55 -0.19
CA ALA A 57 2.59 7.00 -0.04
C ALA A 57 2.42 7.45 1.43
N LYS A 58 1.47 6.84 2.15
CA LYS A 58 1.26 7.11 3.59
C LYS A 58 2.47 6.72 4.44
N GLU A 59 3.04 5.54 4.20
CA GLU A 59 4.25 5.06 4.89
C GLU A 59 5.50 5.92 4.60
N ASN A 60 5.45 6.75 3.55
CA ASN A 60 6.52 7.70 3.21
C ASN A 60 6.16 9.15 3.58
N ASP A 61 5.18 9.35 4.47
CA ASP A 61 4.73 10.66 4.96
C ASP A 61 4.32 11.66 3.85
N LEU A 62 3.74 11.14 2.77
CA LEU A 62 3.24 11.97 1.67
C LEU A 62 1.75 12.27 1.81
N ASP A 63 1.34 13.45 1.34
CA ASP A 63 -0.06 13.70 1.01
C ASP A 63 -0.44 12.87 -0.23
N VAL A 64 -1.41 11.97 -0.05
CA VAL A 64 -1.81 11.02 -1.09
C VAL A 64 -2.39 11.72 -2.31
N ALA A 65 -3.18 12.78 -2.13
CA ALA A 65 -3.83 13.47 -3.23
C ALA A 65 -2.80 14.23 -4.07
N GLU A 66 -1.86 14.93 -3.42
CA GLU A 66 -0.76 15.62 -4.08
C GLU A 66 0.19 14.65 -4.79
N TYR A 67 0.48 13.50 -4.18
CA TYR A 67 1.29 12.47 -4.82
C TYR A 67 0.64 11.94 -6.11
N PHE A 68 -0.65 11.61 -6.11
CA PHE A 68 -1.34 11.20 -7.34
C PHE A 68 -1.39 12.32 -8.38
N ARG A 69 -1.59 13.57 -7.95
CA ARG A 69 -1.54 14.74 -8.86
C ARG A 69 -0.16 14.88 -9.50
N TYR A 70 0.91 14.69 -8.72
CA TYR A 70 2.29 14.66 -9.21
C TYR A 70 2.49 13.54 -10.24
N LEU A 71 2.10 12.31 -9.89
CA LEU A 71 2.22 11.18 -10.80
C LEU A 71 1.48 11.41 -12.11
N PHE A 72 0.20 11.81 -12.07
CA PHE A 72 -0.57 12.03 -13.30
C PHE A 72 -0.04 13.18 -14.16
N LYS A 73 0.62 14.18 -13.56
CA LYS A 73 1.19 15.30 -14.28
C LYS A 73 2.51 14.94 -14.97
N TYR A 74 3.41 14.26 -14.27
CA TYR A 74 4.80 14.09 -14.72
C TYR A 74 5.07 12.71 -15.31
N LEU A 75 4.46 11.64 -14.78
CA LEU A 75 4.72 10.26 -15.22
C LEU A 75 4.37 10.00 -16.71
N PRO A 76 3.26 10.52 -17.27
CA PRO A 76 2.95 10.34 -18.70
C PRO A 76 3.85 11.16 -19.62
N ASN A 77 4.44 12.25 -19.11
CA ASN A 77 5.25 13.19 -19.86
C ASN A 77 6.75 12.96 -19.67
N ARG A 78 7.16 11.83 -19.08
CA ARG A 78 8.57 11.51 -18.83
C ARG A 78 9.32 11.32 -20.16
N ILE A 79 10.50 11.94 -20.26
CA ILE A 79 11.41 11.77 -21.39
C ILE A 79 12.61 10.98 -20.85
N ASP A 80 12.60 9.65 -21.04
CA ASP A 80 13.64 8.70 -20.59
C ASP A 80 14.05 8.74 -19.10
N GLU A 81 13.31 9.42 -18.24
CA GLU A 81 13.52 9.35 -16.80
C GLU A 81 13.11 7.99 -16.24
N ASP A 82 14.00 7.42 -15.41
CA ASP A 82 13.73 6.18 -14.71
C ASP A 82 12.53 6.33 -13.76
N LEU A 83 11.76 5.24 -13.63
CA LEU A 83 10.58 5.21 -12.78
C LEU A 83 10.92 5.51 -11.31
N THR A 84 12.17 5.26 -10.92
CA THR A 84 12.71 5.54 -9.58
C THR A 84 12.59 7.02 -9.19
N ALA A 85 12.58 7.95 -10.15
CA ALA A 85 12.40 9.38 -9.89
C ALA A 85 10.99 9.75 -9.37
N TYR A 86 10.01 8.88 -9.62
CA TYR A 86 8.60 9.08 -9.27
C TYR A 86 8.16 8.30 -8.03
N LEU A 87 9.06 7.51 -7.45
CA LEU A 87 8.73 6.69 -6.29
C LEU A 87 8.56 7.56 -5.02
N PRO A 88 7.80 7.10 -4.02
CA PRO A 88 7.48 7.90 -2.84
C PRO A 88 8.69 8.43 -2.07
N TRP A 89 9.81 7.71 -2.06
CA TRP A 89 11.06 8.12 -1.39
C TRP A 89 11.97 9.01 -2.25
N ALA A 90 11.59 9.33 -3.48
CA ALA A 90 12.39 10.18 -4.34
C ALA A 90 12.42 11.62 -3.79
N LYS A 91 13.59 12.26 -3.80
CA LYS A 91 13.78 13.61 -3.24
C LYS A 91 12.81 14.64 -3.81
N GLN A 92 12.55 14.60 -5.12
CA GLN A 92 11.64 15.53 -5.78
C GLN A 92 10.18 15.33 -5.34
N VAL A 93 9.75 14.08 -5.23
CA VAL A 93 8.41 13.70 -4.74
C VAL A 93 8.24 14.13 -3.29
N GLN A 94 9.23 13.86 -2.44
CA GLN A 94 9.23 14.27 -1.04
C GLN A 94 9.13 15.79 -0.91
N VAL A 95 9.90 16.58 -1.66
CA VAL A 95 9.80 18.04 -1.61
C VAL A 95 8.44 18.56 -2.08
N ALA A 96 7.85 17.93 -3.10
CA ALA A 96 6.60 18.40 -3.70
C ALA A 96 5.33 17.96 -2.96
N CYS A 97 5.36 16.81 -2.29
CA CYS A 97 4.17 16.12 -1.78
C CYS A 97 4.26 15.78 -0.29
N HIS A 98 5.22 16.34 0.47
CA HIS A 98 5.31 16.12 1.91
C HIS A 98 4.04 16.61 2.61
N LYS A 99 3.64 15.85 3.63
CA LYS A 99 2.46 16.15 4.44
C LYS A 99 2.69 17.27 5.45
#